data_AF-A0A1X1VVM4-F1
#
_entry.id   AF-A0A1X1VVM4-F1
#
_cell.length_a   1.000
_cell.length_b   1.000
_cell.length_c   1.000
_cell.angle_alpha   90.00
_cell.angle_beta   90.00
_cell.angle_gamma   90.00
#
_symmetry.space_group_name_H-M   'P 1'
#
loop_
_entity.id
_entity.type
_entity.pdbx_description
1 polymer ?
#
loop_
_entity_poly.entity_id
_entity_poly.type
_entity_poly.pdbx_seq_one_letter_code
_entity_poly.pdbx_strand_id
1 'polypeptide(L)'
;MSTADRVNADAERYRAYTADTPFTSSVAAAPTEPVTIGPTRAARTRRTVDLSPAQHRALDIWQREAADRLGVARVTGQEVLVALVDQLLGDPKLSAQITRTIRSRR
;
A
#
# COMPACT_ATOMS: atom_id res chain seq x y z
N MET A 1 -11.64 -29.06 37.97
CA MET A 1 -12.25 -27.79 37.52
C MET A 1 -11.66 -27.45 36.15
N SER A 2 -12.47 -27.61 35.10
CA SER A 2 -12.03 -27.70 33.70
C SER A 2 -12.02 -26.33 33.02
N THR A 3 -11.01 -26.07 32.18
CA THR A 3 -10.81 -24.85 31.37
C THR A 3 -11.96 -24.55 30.41
N ALA A 4 -12.77 -25.56 30.07
CA ALA A 4 -13.95 -25.42 29.22
C ALA A 4 -15.08 -24.58 29.85
N ASP A 5 -15.17 -24.57 31.18
CA ASP A 5 -16.24 -23.85 31.90
C ASP A 5 -16.05 -22.33 31.88
N ARG A 6 -14.77 -21.88 31.88
CA ARG A 6 -14.42 -20.45 31.82
C ARG A 6 -14.78 -19.80 30.48
N VAL A 7 -14.64 -20.54 29.38
CA VAL A 7 -14.89 -20.01 28.03
C VAL A 7 -16.39 -19.82 27.79
N ASN A 8 -17.24 -20.68 28.36
CA ASN A 8 -18.69 -20.54 28.23
C ASN A 8 -19.22 -19.34 29.03
N ALA A 9 -18.66 -19.09 30.22
CA ALA A 9 -19.03 -17.94 31.06
C ALA A 9 -18.63 -16.57 30.44
N ASP A 10 -17.50 -16.51 29.72
CA ASP A 10 -17.11 -15.30 28.96
C ASP A 10 -18.00 -15.09 27.73
N ALA A 11 -18.39 -16.17 27.03
CA ALA A 11 -19.26 -16.08 25.85
C ALA A 11 -20.68 -15.56 26.19
N GLU A 12 -21.24 -15.95 27.34
CA GLU A 12 -22.55 -15.44 27.78
C GLU A 12 -22.51 -13.97 28.19
N ARG A 13 -21.41 -13.47 28.76
CA ARG A 13 -21.24 -12.04 29.06
C ARG A 13 -21.21 -11.17 27.80
N TYR A 14 -20.58 -11.64 26.73
CA TYR A 14 -20.57 -10.91 25.45
C TYR A 14 -21.94 -10.90 24.77
N ARG A 15 -22.75 -11.96 24.96
CA ARG A 15 -24.13 -12.02 24.44
C ARG A 15 -25.10 -11.11 25.22
N ALA A 16 -24.91 -10.99 26.54
CA ALA A 16 -25.72 -10.10 27.37
C ALA A 16 -25.40 -8.62 27.11
N TYR A 17 -24.16 -8.28 26.77
CA TYR A 17 -23.77 -6.90 26.44
C TYR A 17 -24.32 -6.41 25.09
N THR A 18 -24.60 -7.32 24.14
CA THR A 18 -25.07 -6.97 22.80
C THR A 18 -26.60 -6.86 22.66
N ALA A 19 -27.35 -7.17 23.72
CA ALA A 19 -28.81 -7.25 23.67
C ALA A 19 -29.56 -6.00 24.18
N ASP A 20 -28.89 -5.00 24.77
CA ASP A 20 -29.59 -3.90 25.48
C ASP A 20 -28.99 -2.50 25.28
N THR A 21 -28.64 -2.13 24.04
CA THR A 21 -28.47 -0.70 23.71
C THR A 21 -29.18 -0.34 22.43
N PRO A 22 -30.44 0.13 22.50
CA PRO A 22 -31.03 0.87 21.40
C PRO A 22 -30.38 2.27 21.37
N PHE A 23 -29.28 2.44 20.64
CA PHE A 23 -28.85 3.76 20.20
C PHE A 23 -29.79 4.24 19.09
N THR A 24 -30.99 4.70 19.46
CA THR A 24 -31.84 5.51 18.59
C THR A 24 -31.28 6.92 18.52
N SER A 25 -30.23 7.10 17.72
CA SER A 25 -29.85 8.44 17.25
C SER A 25 -30.85 8.88 16.18
N SER A 26 -32.02 9.35 16.61
CA SER A 26 -32.91 10.15 15.75
C SER A 26 -32.40 11.59 15.76
N VAL A 27 -31.40 11.86 14.93
CA VAL A 27 -31.11 13.22 14.47
C VAL A 27 -31.54 13.26 13.02
N ALA A 28 -32.64 13.96 12.76
CA ALA A 28 -33.06 14.28 11.41
C ALA A 28 -31.94 15.09 10.75
N ALA A 29 -31.26 14.48 9.77
CA ALA A 29 -30.29 15.17 8.94
C ALA A 29 -31.03 16.20 8.08
N ALA A 30 -30.76 17.48 8.31
CA ALA A 30 -31.10 18.53 7.37
C ALA A 30 -30.46 18.21 5.99
N PRO A 31 -31.06 18.62 4.87
CA PRO A 31 -30.50 18.35 3.55
C PRO A 31 -29.13 19.03 3.42
N THR A 32 -28.07 18.23 3.51
CA THR A 32 -26.70 18.69 3.30
C THR A 32 -26.56 19.10 1.83
N GLU A 33 -26.20 20.36 1.58
CA GLU A 33 -25.85 20.84 0.25
C GLU A 33 -24.79 19.92 -0.39
N PRO A 34 -24.90 19.64 -1.70
CA PRO A 34 -23.97 18.73 -2.35
C PRO A 34 -22.55 19.29 -2.26
N VAL A 35 -21.70 18.62 -1.50
CA VAL A 35 -20.26 18.88 -1.48
C VAL A 35 -19.75 18.67 -2.89
N THR A 36 -19.42 19.76 -3.58
CA THR A 36 -18.70 19.71 -4.85
C THR A 36 -17.33 19.10 -4.60
N ILE A 37 -17.22 17.80 -4.90
CA ILE A 37 -15.95 17.09 -4.93
C ILE A 37 -15.12 17.78 -6.01
N GLY A 38 -14.05 18.45 -5.59
CA GLY A 38 -13.10 19.10 -6.49
C GLY A 38 -12.56 18.14 -7.55
N PRO A 39 -11.84 18.66 -8.56
CA PRO A 39 -11.46 17.92 -9.77
C PRO A 39 -10.90 16.54 -9.41
N THR A 40 -11.52 15.51 -10.00
CA THR A 40 -11.16 14.11 -9.79
C THR A 40 -9.67 13.94 -10.10
N ARG A 41 -8.87 13.68 -9.05
CA ARG A 41 -7.44 13.40 -9.19
C ARG A 41 -7.25 12.37 -10.30
N ALA A 42 -6.46 12.72 -11.32
CA ALA A 42 -6.22 11.85 -12.47
C ALA A 42 -5.90 10.42 -12.00
N ALA A 43 -6.58 9.44 -12.60
CA ALA A 43 -6.45 8.05 -12.22
C ALA A 43 -5.00 7.59 -12.47
N ARG A 44 -4.34 7.10 -11.41
CA ARG A 44 -2.98 6.56 -11.52
C ARG A 44 -3.03 5.14 -12.05
N THR A 45 -2.38 4.89 -13.19
CA THR A 45 -2.16 3.52 -13.70
C THR A 45 -1.13 2.81 -12.84
N ARG A 46 -1.46 1.60 -12.36
CA ARG A 46 -0.57 0.77 -11.55
C ARG A 46 0.04 -0.35 -12.40
N ARG A 47 1.32 -0.64 -12.19
CA ARG A 47 1.99 -1.83 -12.72
C ARG A 47 2.65 -2.58 -11.57
N THR A 48 2.42 -3.89 -11.51
CA THR A 48 3.01 -4.79 -10.53
C THR A 48 4.15 -5.56 -11.19
N VAL A 49 5.24 -5.79 -10.46
CA VAL A 49 6.41 -6.52 -10.95
C VAL A 49 6.76 -7.61 -9.95
N ASP A 50 6.92 -8.83 -10.45
CA ASP A 50 7.40 -9.94 -9.64
C ASP A 50 8.92 -9.89 -9.54
N LEU A 51 9.41 -9.81 -8.31
CA LEU A 51 10.83 -9.83 -7.98
C LEU A 51 11.12 -11.11 -7.20
N SER A 52 12.26 -11.74 -7.48
CA SER A 52 12.71 -12.84 -6.62
C SER A 52 13.01 -12.31 -5.20
N PRO A 53 12.94 -13.16 -4.16
CA PRO A 53 13.30 -12.74 -2.81
C PRO A 53 14.70 -12.11 -2.72
N ALA A 54 15.65 -12.61 -3.50
CA ALA A 54 17.00 -12.07 -3.58
C ALA A 54 17.02 -10.65 -4.19
N GLN A 55 16.26 -10.41 -5.26
CA GLN A 55 16.14 -9.09 -5.88
C GLN A 55 15.48 -8.07 -4.94
N HIS A 56 14.41 -8.48 -4.24
CA HIS A 56 13.75 -7.63 -3.27
C HIS A 56 14.71 -7.19 -2.15
N ARG A 57 15.48 -8.14 -1.60
CA ARG A 57 16.44 -7.84 -0.53
C ARG A 57 17.59 -6.96 -1.01
N ALA A 58 18.10 -7.20 -2.21
CA ALA A 58 19.14 -6.35 -2.81
C ALA A 58 18.64 -4.91 -3.02
N LEU A 59 17.39 -4.74 -3.46
CA LEU A 59 16.77 -3.42 -3.62
C LEU A 59 16.59 -2.70 -2.27
N ASP A 60 16.10 -3.40 -1.24
CA ASP A 60 15.93 -2.83 0.11
C ASP A 60 17.25 -2.32 0.70
N ILE A 61 18.35 -3.07 0.51
CA ILE A 61 19.69 -2.67 0.96
C ILE A 61 20.13 -1.41 0.22
N TRP A 62 20.04 -1.43 -1.11
CA TRP A 62 20.42 -0.28 -1.93
C TRP A 62 19.61 0.98 -1.58
N GLN A 63 18.32 0.85 -1.26
CA GLN A 63 17.47 1.98 -0.86
C GLN A 63 17.91 2.64 0.45
N ARG A 64 18.35 1.84 1.43
CA ARG A 64 18.90 2.37 2.68
C ARG A 64 20.16 3.17 2.40
N GLU A 65 21.10 2.59 1.66
CA GLU A 65 22.33 3.28 1.29
C GLU A 65 22.07 4.53 0.44
N ALA A 66 21.07 4.48 -0.45
CA ALA A 66 20.66 5.63 -1.24
C ALA A 66 20.06 6.74 -0.37
N ALA A 67 19.23 6.38 0.62
CA ALA A 67 18.69 7.32 1.59
C ALA A 67 19.80 7.99 2.39
N ASP A 68 20.78 7.22 2.86
CA ASP A 68 21.94 7.72 3.58
C ASP A 68 22.76 8.70 2.72
N ARG A 69 23.02 8.36 1.45
CA ARG A 69 23.73 9.25 0.51
C ARG A 69 22.98 10.53 0.19
N LEU A 70 21.65 10.47 0.11
CA LEU A 70 20.79 11.62 -0.19
C LEU A 70 20.45 12.44 1.05
N GLY A 71 20.76 11.95 2.25
CA GLY A 71 20.40 12.61 3.52
C GLY A 71 18.88 12.62 3.78
N VAL A 72 18.13 11.68 3.22
CA VAL A 72 16.67 11.58 3.38
C VAL A 72 16.29 10.43 4.30
N ALA A 73 15.12 10.51 4.92
CA ALA A 73 14.67 9.48 5.86
C ALA A 73 14.46 8.10 5.21
N ARG A 74 14.03 8.05 3.95
CA ARG A 74 13.86 6.82 3.18
C ARG A 74 13.80 7.10 1.69
N VAL A 75 14.22 6.12 0.91
CA VAL A 75 13.94 6.02 -0.52
C VAL A 75 13.00 4.84 -0.72
N THR A 76 11.84 5.08 -1.33
CA THR A 76 10.81 4.04 -1.54
C THR A 76 10.99 3.29 -2.85
N GLY A 77 10.51 2.05 -2.91
CA GLY A 77 10.50 1.27 -4.15
C GLY A 77 9.77 1.97 -5.29
N GLN A 78 8.69 2.69 -4.96
CA GLN A 78 7.96 3.46 -5.95
C GLN A 78 8.81 4.59 -6.54
N GLU A 79 9.53 5.36 -5.74
CA GLU A 79 10.41 6.44 -6.24
C GLU A 79 11.50 5.88 -7.16
N VAL A 80 12.09 4.74 -6.78
CA VAL A 80 13.09 4.06 -7.59
C VAL A 80 12.49 3.62 -8.93
N LEU A 81 11.34 2.95 -8.93
CA LEU A 81 10.70 2.47 -10.15
C LEU A 81 10.26 3.62 -11.07
N VAL A 82 9.73 4.71 -10.51
CA VAL A 82 9.39 5.90 -11.29
C VAL A 82 10.63 6.49 -11.95
N ALA A 83 11.70 6.72 -11.18
CA ALA A 83 12.95 7.27 -11.72
C ALA A 83 13.56 6.38 -12.82
N LEU A 84 13.53 5.05 -12.64
CA LEU A 84 14.02 4.11 -13.65
C LEU A 84 13.18 4.12 -14.93
N VAL A 85 11.85 4.26 -14.81
CA VAL A 85 10.97 4.39 -15.98
C VAL A 85 11.22 5.71 -16.70
N ASP A 86 11.35 6.82 -15.97
CA ASP A 86 11.64 8.13 -16.56
C ASP A 86 12.97 8.11 -17.29
N GLN A 87 14.02 7.51 -16.71
CA GLN A 87 15.31 7.33 -17.36
C GLN A 87 15.21 6.43 -18.61
N LEU A 88 14.48 5.31 -18.53
CA LEU A 88 14.29 4.41 -19.66
C LEU A 88 13.61 5.10 -20.85
N LEU A 89 12.68 6.02 -20.58
CA LEU A 89 11.94 6.75 -21.62
C LEU A 89 12.68 8.00 -22.12
N GLY A 90 13.55 8.59 -21.29
CA GLY A 90 14.31 9.80 -21.62
C GLY A 90 15.71 9.56 -22.19
N ASP A 91 16.33 8.41 -21.94
CA ASP A 91 17.69 8.08 -22.40
C ASP A 91 17.70 6.95 -23.45
N PRO A 92 17.93 7.28 -24.74
CA PRO A 92 17.99 6.28 -25.82
C PRO A 92 19.05 5.20 -25.62
N LYS A 93 20.17 5.53 -24.95
CA LYS A 93 21.25 4.57 -24.70
C LYS A 93 20.82 3.53 -23.69
N LEU A 94 20.22 3.98 -22.58
CA LEU A 94 19.67 3.08 -21.57
C LEU A 94 18.56 2.20 -22.16
N SER A 95 17.69 2.77 -22.99
CA SER A 95 16.65 2.03 -23.69
C SER A 95 17.22 0.91 -24.56
N ALA A 96 18.20 1.23 -25.41
CA ALA A 96 18.88 0.23 -26.25
C ALA A 96 19.57 -0.87 -25.41
N GLN A 97 20.20 -0.50 -24.29
CA GLN A 97 20.82 -1.46 -23.37
C GLN A 97 19.78 -2.42 -22.78
N ILE A 98 18.65 -1.91 -22.29
CA ILE A 98 17.58 -2.73 -21.73
C ILE A 98 16.96 -3.63 -22.80
N THR A 99 16.72 -3.13 -24.02
CA THR A 99 16.25 -3.94 -25.14
C THR A 99 17.21 -5.10 -25.44
N ARG A 100 18.52 -4.85 -25.43
CA ARG A 100 19.53 -5.89 -25.64
C ARG A 100 19.50 -6.94 -24.53
N THR A 101 19.40 -6.52 -23.25
CA THR A 101 19.33 -7.44 -22.11
C THR A 101 18.06 -8.30 -22.14
N ILE A 102 16.91 -7.74 -22.53
CA ILE A 102 15.67 -8.50 -22.68
C ILE A 102 15.83 -9.54 -23.81
N ARG A 103 16.41 -9.14 -24.95
CA ARG A 103 16.64 -10.05 -26.08
C ARG A 103 17.58 -11.21 -25.73
N SER A 104 18.57 -11.00 -24.86
CA SER A 104 19.48 -12.09 -24.44
C SER A 104 18.86 -13.08 -23.45
N ARG A 105 17.71 -12.75 -22.85
CA ARG A 105 17.02 -13.59 -21.86
C ARG A 105 15.82 -14.34 -22.43
N ARG A 106 15.44 -14.03 -23.68
CA ARG A 106 14.41 -14.73 -24.45
C ARG A 106 15.06 -15.72 -25.38
#